data_AF-A0A074YNH1-F1
#
_entry.id   AF-A0A074YNH1-F1
#
_cell.length_a   1.000
_cell.length_b   1.000
_cell.length_c   1.000
_cell.angle_alpha   90.00
_cell.angle_beta   90.00
_cell.angle_gamma   90.00
#
_symmetry.space_group_name_H-M   'P 1'
#
loop_
_entity.id
_entity.type
_entity.pdbx_description
1 polymer ?
#
loop_
_entity_poly.entity_id
_entity_poly.type
_entity_poly.pdbx_seq_one_letter_code
_entity_poly.pdbx_strand_id
1 'polypeptide(L)'
;MLDDSDRCIIIPSDEELDAYFAELERRQLEARCFLTLPPIESLSRDTCAEILWIVAGATEEEPVKISLWLEFITDTLFGEWAWVVHLDEKVLEAYSSWDRYEAAVETNVRFGAMLKGKPLLGLVKKFAFKELPEDHKEFLASFKALEIEEDSKDGA
;
A
#
# COMPACT_ATOMS: atom_id res chain seq x y z
N MET A 1 21.50 14.91 -15.18
CA MET A 1 22.29 14.57 -13.98
C MET A 1 21.29 13.98 -13.01
N LEU A 2 21.42 12.70 -12.69
CA LEU A 2 20.65 12.10 -11.60
C LEU A 2 21.30 12.65 -10.31
N ASP A 3 20.47 13.29 -9.50
CA ASP A 3 20.81 13.94 -8.23
C ASP A 3 21.35 12.90 -7.24
N ASP A 4 22.15 13.31 -6.27
CA ASP A 4 22.78 12.46 -5.23
C ASP A 4 21.74 11.78 -4.29
N SER A 5 20.44 11.86 -4.60
CA SER A 5 19.32 11.29 -3.84
C SER A 5 19.42 9.77 -3.65
N ASP A 6 20.15 9.06 -4.52
CA ASP A 6 20.37 7.62 -4.39
C ASP A 6 21.19 7.24 -3.15
N ARG A 7 21.90 8.20 -2.53
CA ARG A 7 22.66 7.95 -1.28
C ARG A 7 21.82 8.01 -0.02
N CYS A 8 20.65 8.63 -0.09
CA CYS A 8 19.79 8.86 1.07
C CYS A 8 18.68 7.82 1.19
N ILE A 9 18.72 6.74 0.41
CA ILE A 9 17.77 5.61 0.49
C ILE A 9 18.54 4.36 0.90
N ILE A 10 18.14 3.75 2.00
CA ILE A 10 18.75 2.51 2.50
C ILE A 10 17.71 1.40 2.60
N ILE A 11 18.10 0.21 2.19
CA ILE A 11 17.34 -1.03 2.40
C ILE A 11 17.98 -1.71 3.61
N PRO A 12 17.35 -1.68 4.79
CA PRO A 12 17.89 -2.35 5.97
C PRO A 12 17.95 -3.87 5.75
N SER A 13 18.86 -4.55 6.42
CA SER A 13 18.90 -6.01 6.40
C SER A 13 17.68 -6.62 7.11
N ASP A 14 17.37 -7.88 6.82
CA ASP A 14 16.30 -8.61 7.50
C ASP A 14 16.52 -8.63 9.02
N GLU A 15 17.76 -8.79 9.48
CA GLU A 15 18.13 -8.77 10.90
C GLU A 15 17.88 -7.40 11.55
N GLU A 16 18.16 -6.31 10.82
CA GLU A 16 17.89 -4.94 11.27
C GLU A 16 16.38 -4.65 11.34
N LEU A 17 15.62 -5.14 10.36
CA LEU A 17 14.15 -5.05 10.34
C LEU A 17 13.54 -5.86 11.48
N ASP A 18 13.98 -7.11 11.68
CA ASP A 18 13.47 -8.00 12.73
C ASP A 18 13.73 -7.42 14.11
N ALA A 19 14.95 -6.93 14.37
CA ALA A 19 15.31 -6.28 15.62
C ALA A 19 14.45 -5.03 15.87
N TYR A 20 14.19 -4.25 14.81
CA TYR A 20 13.34 -3.07 14.88
C TYR A 20 11.88 -3.42 15.22
N PHE A 21 11.29 -4.40 14.51
CA PHE A 21 9.90 -4.80 14.75
C PHE A 21 9.72 -5.47 16.11
N ALA A 22 10.67 -6.29 16.56
CA ALA A 22 10.64 -6.90 17.89
C ALA A 22 10.69 -5.84 19.02
N GLU A 23 11.50 -4.79 18.85
CA GLU A 23 11.54 -3.67 19.79
C GLU A 23 10.23 -2.86 19.76
N LEU A 24 9.64 -2.66 18.58
CA LEU A 24 8.37 -1.98 18.43
C LEU A 24 7.23 -2.73 19.13
N GLU A 25 7.14 -4.04 18.91
CA GLU A 25 6.17 -4.93 19.60
C GLU A 25 6.34 -4.90 21.12
N ARG A 26 7.59 -4.95 21.60
CA ARG A 26 7.90 -4.83 23.04
C ARG A 26 7.35 -3.52 23.62
N ARG A 27 7.60 -2.40 22.95
CA ARG A 27 7.14 -1.07 23.39
C ARG A 27 5.62 -0.94 23.35
N GLN A 28 4.95 -1.54 22.36
CA GLN A 28 3.49 -1.56 22.28
C GLN A 28 2.87 -2.34 23.45
N LEU A 29 3.44 -3.51 23.76
CA LEU A 29 3.01 -4.34 24.88
C LEU A 29 3.18 -3.61 26.22
N GLU A 30 4.32 -2.94 26.41
CA GLU A 30 4.62 -2.14 27.62
C GLU A 30 3.68 -0.94 27.76
N ALA A 31 3.35 -0.27 26.65
CA ALA A 31 2.44 0.86 26.64
C ALA A 31 0.97 0.46 26.82
N ARG A 32 0.64 -0.84 26.81
CA ARG A 32 -0.74 -1.37 26.72
C ARG A 32 -1.54 -0.67 25.60
N CYS A 33 -0.85 -0.23 24.57
CA CYS A 33 -1.41 0.55 23.50
C CYS A 33 -1.72 -0.40 22.35
N PHE A 34 -3.00 -0.57 22.05
CA PHE A 34 -3.44 -1.32 20.87
C PHE A 34 -3.32 -0.49 19.57
N LEU A 35 -2.80 0.74 19.66
CA LEU A 35 -2.55 1.64 18.54
C LEU A 35 -1.04 1.81 18.33
N THR A 36 -0.65 1.94 17.07
CA THR A 36 0.74 2.06 16.60
C THR A 36 1.46 3.24 17.27
N LEU A 37 2.51 2.95 18.05
CA LEU A 37 3.53 3.93 18.44
C LEU A 37 4.18 4.52 17.18
N PRO A 38 4.64 5.80 17.19
CA PRO A 38 5.14 6.43 15.98
C PRO A 38 6.34 5.62 15.48
N PRO A 39 6.22 5.01 14.29
CA PRO A 39 7.31 4.22 13.71
C PRO A 39 8.45 5.16 13.33
N ILE A 40 9.55 4.60 12.84
CA ILE A 40 10.40 5.33 11.91
C ILE A 40 9.45 5.87 10.85
N GLU A 41 9.38 7.19 10.67
CA GLU A 41 8.33 7.81 9.86
C GLU A 41 8.27 7.18 8.46
N SER A 42 9.42 6.92 7.84
CA SER A 42 9.50 6.26 6.52
C SER A 42 8.95 4.83 6.47
N LEU A 43 8.84 4.13 7.59
CA LEU A 43 8.29 2.77 7.71
C LEU A 43 6.87 2.75 8.30
N SER A 44 6.31 3.92 8.62
CA SER A 44 4.96 4.03 9.13
C SER A 44 3.94 3.92 8.01
N ARG A 45 2.92 3.06 8.20
CA ARG A 45 1.75 2.98 7.31
C ARG A 45 1.06 4.34 7.16
N ASP A 46 0.96 5.08 8.25
CA ASP A 46 0.22 6.36 8.30
C ASP A 46 0.96 7.48 7.55
N THR A 47 2.21 7.22 7.15
CA THR A 47 3.11 8.13 6.47
C THR A 47 3.12 7.93 4.95
N CYS A 48 2.40 6.94 4.41
CA CYS A 48 2.32 6.69 2.96
C CYS A 48 1.90 7.93 2.14
N ALA A 49 1.05 8.81 2.68
CA ALA A 49 0.66 10.04 1.98
C ALA A 49 1.78 11.12 1.96
N GLU A 50 2.74 11.04 2.88
CA GLU A 50 3.86 11.98 3.03
C GLU A 50 5.19 11.39 2.55
N ILE A 51 5.18 10.18 1.98
CA ILE A 51 6.41 9.49 1.56
C ILE A 51 7.26 10.33 0.58
N LEU A 52 6.62 11.10 -0.30
CA LEU A 52 7.33 12.00 -1.22
C LEU A 52 8.00 13.18 -0.49
N TRP A 53 7.38 13.68 0.58
CA TRP A 53 7.97 14.72 1.44
C TRP A 53 9.15 14.18 2.24
N ILE A 54 9.05 12.94 2.72
CA ILE A 54 10.14 12.27 3.44
C ILE A 54 11.33 12.00 2.53
N VAL A 55 11.08 11.52 1.31
CA VAL A 55 12.14 11.35 0.31
C VAL A 55 12.78 12.69 -0.05
N ALA A 56 11.99 13.76 -0.17
CA ALA A 56 12.52 15.09 -0.45
C ALA A 56 13.35 15.69 0.69
N GLY A 57 13.08 15.30 1.95
CA GLY A 57 13.81 15.76 3.14
C GLY A 57 15.01 14.88 3.53
N ALA A 58 15.27 13.81 2.80
CA ALA A 58 16.27 12.81 3.17
C ALA A 58 17.71 13.35 3.10
N THR A 59 18.53 13.00 4.08
CA THR A 59 19.95 13.40 4.16
C THR A 59 20.85 12.18 4.36
N GLU A 60 22.17 12.33 4.24
CA GLU A 60 23.11 11.23 4.52
C GLU A 60 23.07 10.82 6.01
N GLU A 61 22.79 11.77 6.91
CA GLU A 61 22.63 11.53 8.35
C GLU A 61 21.27 10.91 8.72
N GLU A 62 20.23 11.22 7.94
CA GLU A 62 18.87 10.70 8.12
C GLU A 62 18.32 10.14 6.79
N PRO A 63 18.78 8.95 6.38
CA PRO A 63 18.35 8.33 5.15
C PRO A 63 16.97 7.68 5.31
N VAL A 64 16.20 7.66 4.21
CA VAL A 64 14.92 6.95 4.10
C VAL A 64 15.17 5.45 4.16
N LYS A 65 14.61 4.82 5.18
CA LYS A 65 14.58 3.35 5.28
C LYS A 65 13.38 2.84 4.51
N ILE A 66 13.62 1.91 3.57
CA ILE A 66 12.58 1.24 2.80
C ILE A 66 12.56 -0.24 3.18
N SER A 67 11.37 -0.77 3.47
CA SER A 67 11.14 -2.21 3.61
C SER A 67 10.30 -2.72 2.44
N LEU A 68 10.78 -3.72 1.74
CA LEU A 68 10.07 -4.38 0.65
C LEU A 68 9.12 -5.44 1.20
N TRP A 69 7.92 -5.03 1.59
CA TRP A 69 6.91 -5.96 2.09
C TRP A 69 5.93 -6.38 1.00
N LEU A 70 6.39 -7.11 -0.01
CA LEU A 70 5.56 -7.49 -1.17
C LEU A 70 4.37 -8.40 -0.82
N GLU A 71 4.42 -9.10 0.31
CA GLU A 71 3.32 -9.94 0.77
C GLU A 71 2.10 -9.15 1.24
N PHE A 72 2.19 -7.83 1.42
CA PHE A 72 1.05 -6.99 1.83
C PHE A 72 -0.14 -7.09 0.87
N ILE A 73 0.11 -7.37 -0.42
CA ILE A 73 -0.94 -7.57 -1.43
C ILE A 73 -1.79 -8.84 -1.18
N THR A 74 -1.34 -9.69 -0.24
CA THR A 74 -2.07 -10.88 0.23
C THR A 74 -2.83 -10.64 1.53
N ASP A 75 -2.66 -9.47 2.16
CA ASP A 75 -3.43 -9.09 3.34
C ASP A 75 -4.82 -8.61 2.91
N THR A 76 -5.70 -9.55 2.56
CA THR A 76 -7.07 -9.21 2.17
C THR A 76 -7.94 -8.78 3.35
N LEU A 77 -7.46 -8.95 4.60
CA LEU A 77 -8.22 -8.62 5.80
C LEU A 77 -8.04 -7.16 6.21
N PHE A 78 -6.83 -6.62 6.11
CA PHE A 78 -6.51 -5.23 6.47
C PHE A 78 -5.99 -4.39 5.29
N GLY A 79 -5.63 -5.02 4.17
CA GLY A 79 -5.21 -4.34 2.94
C GLY A 79 -6.39 -3.82 2.16
N GLU A 80 -6.89 -2.64 2.55
CA GLU A 80 -8.07 -2.02 1.92
C GLU A 80 -7.81 -1.64 0.45
N TRP A 81 -6.66 -1.05 0.17
CA TRP A 81 -6.24 -0.59 -1.16
C TRP A 81 -4.75 -0.80 -1.37
N ALA A 82 -4.37 -1.15 -2.60
CA ALA A 82 -3.00 -1.06 -3.08
C ALA A 82 -2.96 -0.33 -4.42
N TRP A 83 -2.02 0.60 -4.53
CA TRP A 83 -1.82 1.41 -5.73
C TRP A 83 -0.50 1.02 -6.37
N VAL A 84 -0.52 0.72 -7.66
CA VAL A 84 0.69 0.37 -8.41
C VAL A 84 0.89 1.37 -9.54
N VAL A 85 1.99 2.10 -9.46
CA VAL A 85 2.41 3.06 -10.49
C VAL A 85 3.41 2.36 -11.40
N HIS A 86 2.98 1.98 -12.60
CA HIS A 86 3.87 1.37 -13.59
C HIS A 86 4.42 2.44 -14.53
N LEU A 87 5.68 2.82 -14.32
CA LEU A 87 6.30 3.90 -15.10
C LEU A 87 6.57 3.51 -16.56
N ASP A 88 6.96 2.27 -16.84
CA ASP A 88 7.24 1.80 -18.21
C ASP A 88 5.97 1.72 -19.06
N GLU A 89 4.92 1.08 -18.53
CA GLU A 89 3.61 1.02 -19.19
C GLU A 89 2.84 2.35 -19.11
N LYS A 90 3.28 3.28 -18.26
CA LYS A 90 2.63 4.57 -17.97
C LYS A 90 1.18 4.40 -17.53
N VAL A 91 0.97 3.53 -16.55
CA VAL A 91 -0.35 3.21 -16.01
C VAL A 91 -0.38 3.28 -14.48
N LEU A 92 -1.53 3.70 -13.94
CA LEU A 92 -1.87 3.60 -12.53
C LEU A 92 -2.89 2.46 -12.38
N GLU A 93 -2.57 1.48 -11.54
CA GLU A 93 -3.43 0.35 -11.23
C GLU A 93 -3.88 0.44 -9.76
N ALA A 94 -5.17 0.23 -9.54
CA ALA A 94 -5.79 0.29 -8.22
C ALA A 94 -6.36 -1.08 -7.87
N TYR A 95 -5.88 -1.66 -6.77
CA TYR A 95 -6.29 -2.95 -6.25
C TYR A 95 -7.01 -2.77 -4.90
N SER A 96 -8.00 -3.60 -4.60
CA SER A 96 -8.73 -3.56 -3.34
C SER A 96 -9.16 -4.97 -2.91
N SER A 97 -9.28 -5.17 -1.60
CA SER A 97 -9.92 -6.36 -1.02
C SER A 97 -11.44 -6.21 -0.91
N TRP A 98 -11.97 -5.00 -1.09
CA TRP A 98 -13.37 -4.72 -0.81
C TRP A 98 -14.27 -5.31 -1.89
N ASP A 99 -15.15 -6.21 -1.46
CA ASP A 99 -16.12 -6.96 -2.26
C ASP A 99 -17.12 -6.04 -2.97
N ARG A 100 -17.25 -4.80 -2.47
CA ARG A 100 -18.10 -3.76 -3.08
C ARG A 100 -17.51 -3.21 -4.38
N TYR A 101 -16.32 -3.57 -4.82
CA TYR A 101 -15.80 -3.11 -6.11
C TYR A 101 -15.67 -4.29 -7.08
N GLU A 102 -16.06 -4.08 -8.33
CA GLU A 102 -15.89 -5.09 -9.37
C GLU A 102 -14.40 -5.25 -9.69
N ALA A 103 -13.81 -6.35 -9.21
CA ALA A 103 -12.44 -6.71 -9.54
C ALA A 103 -12.39 -7.35 -10.93
N ALA A 104 -11.44 -6.92 -11.76
CA ALA A 104 -11.18 -7.55 -13.05
C ALA A 104 -10.76 -9.02 -12.85
N VAL A 105 -11.34 -9.93 -13.63
CA VAL A 105 -11.10 -11.39 -13.50
C VAL A 105 -9.64 -11.78 -13.83
N GLU A 106 -8.91 -10.94 -14.57
CA GLU A 106 -7.50 -11.17 -14.98
C GLU A 106 -6.43 -10.70 -13.97
N THR A 107 -6.86 -10.38 -12.75
CA THR A 107 -6.06 -9.79 -11.67
C THR A 107 -4.81 -10.55 -11.22
N ASN A 108 -4.71 -11.82 -11.59
CA ASN A 108 -3.68 -12.71 -11.10
C ASN A 108 -2.39 -12.77 -11.93
N VAL A 109 -2.23 -11.98 -12.99
CA VAL A 109 -1.03 -12.12 -13.84
C VAL A 109 0.22 -11.52 -13.19
N ARG A 110 0.12 -10.34 -12.57
CA ARG A 110 1.29 -9.62 -12.03
C ARG A 110 1.83 -10.23 -10.73
N PHE A 111 0.95 -10.51 -9.77
CA PHE A 111 1.33 -10.99 -8.45
C PHE A 111 1.11 -12.51 -8.27
N GLY A 112 0.28 -13.14 -9.09
CA GLY A 112 -0.07 -14.56 -8.94
C GLY A 112 1.11 -15.50 -9.15
N ALA A 113 2.06 -15.15 -10.03
CA ALA A 113 3.29 -15.92 -10.22
C ALA A 113 4.23 -15.85 -9.00
N MET A 114 4.25 -14.71 -8.30
CA MET A 114 5.12 -14.46 -7.16
C MET A 114 4.56 -15.05 -5.86
N LEU A 115 3.23 -15.09 -5.71
CA LEU A 115 2.56 -15.38 -4.42
C LEU A 115 1.72 -16.67 -4.42
N LYS A 116 1.97 -17.57 -5.40
CA LYS A 116 1.50 -18.97 -5.51
C LYS A 116 0.28 -19.35 -4.67
N GLY A 117 -0.90 -18.91 -5.09
CA GLY A 117 -2.18 -19.39 -4.56
C GLY A 117 -2.65 -18.71 -3.26
N LYS A 118 -1.93 -17.70 -2.75
CA LYS A 118 -2.48 -16.81 -1.73
C LYS A 118 -3.61 -15.94 -2.33
N PRO A 119 -4.67 -15.62 -1.55
CA PRO A 119 -5.65 -14.64 -1.99
C PRO A 119 -4.96 -13.29 -2.21
N LEU A 120 -5.34 -12.59 -3.28
CA LEU A 120 -4.75 -11.33 -3.70
C LEU A 120 -5.83 -10.26 -3.77
N LEU A 121 -5.42 -9.00 -3.54
CA LEU A 121 -6.29 -7.86 -3.83
C LEU A 121 -6.71 -7.87 -5.31
N GLY A 122 -7.96 -7.54 -5.57
CA GLY A 122 -8.50 -7.44 -6.93
C GLY A 122 -8.26 -6.07 -7.54
N LEU A 123 -7.69 -6.00 -8.74
CA LEU A 123 -7.63 -4.83 -9.62
C LEU A 123 -9.05 -4.32 -9.88
N VAL A 124 -9.36 -3.18 -9.31
CA VAL A 124 -10.62 -2.45 -9.49
C VAL A 124 -10.55 -1.56 -10.72
N LYS A 125 -9.39 -0.95 -10.99
CA LYS A 125 -9.25 0.03 -12.07
C LYS A 125 -7.82 0.14 -12.57
N LYS A 126 -7.68 0.39 -13.87
CA LYS A 126 -6.41 0.73 -14.53
C LYS A 126 -6.61 2.01 -15.34
N PHE A 127 -5.73 2.98 -15.15
CA PHE A 127 -5.69 4.23 -15.91
C PHE A 127 -4.38 4.32 -16.67
N ALA A 128 -4.43 4.68 -17.95
CA ALA A 128 -3.25 5.26 -18.58
C ALA A 128 -2.98 6.63 -17.95
N PHE A 129 -1.71 7.02 -17.78
CA PHE A 129 -1.36 8.33 -17.20
C PHE A 129 -1.94 9.51 -18.00
N LYS A 130 -2.16 9.33 -19.30
CA LYS A 130 -2.79 10.34 -20.17
C LYS A 130 -4.30 10.47 -19.96
N GLU A 131 -4.91 9.46 -19.35
CA GLU A 131 -6.35 9.36 -19.12
C GLU A 131 -6.67 9.50 -17.62
N LEU A 132 -5.68 9.89 -16.82
CA LEU A 132 -5.88 10.15 -15.40
C LEU A 132 -6.78 11.39 -15.26
N PRO A 133 -7.89 11.29 -14.51
CA PRO A 133 -8.70 12.46 -14.20
C PRO A 133 -7.86 13.53 -13.47
N GLU A 134 -7.96 14.77 -13.92
CA GLU A 134 -7.27 15.91 -13.27
C GLU A 134 -7.99 16.35 -11.99
N ASP A 135 -9.32 16.17 -11.94
CA ASP A 135 -10.13 16.47 -10.77
C ASP A 135 -10.22 15.26 -9.82
N HIS A 136 -9.99 15.53 -8.54
CA HIS A 136 -10.02 14.52 -7.49
C HIS A 136 -11.40 13.86 -7.32
N LYS A 137 -12.50 14.60 -7.49
CA LYS A 137 -13.85 14.03 -7.38
C LYS A 137 -14.15 13.13 -8.57
N GLU A 138 -13.75 13.53 -9.77
CA GLU A 138 -13.87 12.70 -10.98
C GLU A 138 -13.05 11.41 -10.85
N PHE A 139 -11.84 11.52 -10.29
CA PHE A 139 -11.02 10.34 -9.98
C PHE A 139 -11.75 9.38 -9.05
N LEU A 140 -12.25 9.85 -7.91
CA LEU A 140 -12.98 9.00 -6.96
C LEU A 140 -14.30 8.45 -7.52
N ALA A 141 -15.01 9.23 -8.33
CA ALA A 141 -16.28 8.81 -8.95
C ALA A 141 -16.09 7.68 -9.98
N SER A 142 -14.87 7.50 -10.51
CA SER A 142 -14.58 6.46 -11.48
C SER A 142 -14.54 5.03 -10.89
N PHE A 143 -14.48 4.93 -9.56
CA PHE A 143 -14.55 3.68 -8.80
C PHE A 143 -16.00 3.36 -8.49
N LYS A 144 -16.61 2.52 -9.33
CA LYS A 144 -18.01 2.13 -9.17
C LYS A 144 -18.12 1.10 -8.03
N ALA A 145 -18.71 1.51 -6.91
CA ALA A 145 -19.16 0.54 -5.91
C ALA A 145 -20.36 -0.24 -6.48
N LEU A 146 -20.32 -1.55 -6.36
CA LEU A 146 -21.48 -2.42 -6.45
C LEU A 146 -22.43 -1.98 -5.35
N GLU A 147 -23.68 -1.71 -5.73
CA GLU A 147 -24.75 -1.54 -4.76
C GLU A 147 -24.94 -2.90 -4.09
N ILE A 148 -24.48 -3.01 -2.84
CA ILE A 148 -24.82 -4.15 -2.00
C ILE A 148 -26.30 -3.94 -1.65
N GLU A 149 -27.19 -4.75 -2.23
CA GLU A 149 -28.54 -4.88 -1.68
C GLU A 149 -28.37 -5.26 -0.21
N GLU A 150 -28.68 -4.34 0.71
CA GLU A 150 -28.78 -4.68 2.11
C GLU A 150 -29.85 -5.76 2.21
N ASP A 151 -29.43 -7.01 2.39
CA ASP A 151 -30.33 -8.10 2.73
C ASP A 151 -31.18 -7.61 3.91
N SER A 152 -32.46 -7.40 3.61
CA SER A 152 -33.46 -6.97 4.55
C SER A 152 -33.36 -7.84 5.78
N LYS A 153 -33.00 -7.23 6.92
CA LYS A 153 -33.28 -7.80 8.23
C LYS A 153 -34.78 -7.98 8.37
N ASP A 154 -35.31 -9.11 7.93
CA ASP A 154 -36.63 -9.58 8.30
C ASP A 154 -36.64 -11.11 8.34
N GLY A 155 -36.69 -11.64 9.57
CA GLY A 155 -37.31 -12.95 9.84
C GLY A 155 -36.40 -14.10 10.26
N ALA A 156 -36.09 -14.17 11.56
CA ALA A 156 -36.40 -15.34 12.40
C ALA A 156 -36.34 -14.96 13.89
#